data_AF-A0A412FU73-F1
#
_entry.id   AF-A0A412FU73-F1
#
_cell.length_a   1.000
_cell.length_b   1.000
_cell.length_c   1.000
_cell.angle_alpha   90.00
_cell.angle_beta   90.00
_cell.angle_gamma   90.00
#
_symmetry.space_group_name_H-M   'P 1'
#
loop_
_entity.id
_entity.type
_entity.pdbx_description
1 polymer ?
#
loop_
_entity_poly.entity_id
_entity_poly.type
_entity_poly.pdbx_seq_one_letter_code
_entity_poly.pdbx_strand_id
1 'polypeptide(L)'
;MGNISIMARRFSDGHVQYGWSGNGGYYSFTGAHLLEWYQNSDAVEYLFGLGQTACVGRVGSENGGCSIMETNAPTGRPFWLGNTEREIFSKINWIDYGYFYDLDHKWYYVIPGPFRIKLPLELVKNNLDKAGYEFEYRRKLEDELLKYILDEYRCTYSDFNEFIKKEGYDLEKVFKEIQCDGKLSMYELFSKYHKIFAYFDDWVFIKSDDVYKDITEILVKKKGDAHLETCTW
;
A
#
# COMPACT_ATOMS: atom_id res chain seq x y z
N MET A 1 11.43 11.71 -4.74
CA MET A 1 10.65 10.84 -3.85
C MET A 1 11.03 11.18 -2.44
N GLY A 2 10.05 11.36 -1.55
CA GLY A 2 10.35 11.40 -0.12
C GLY A 2 10.68 9.98 0.36
N ASN A 3 10.96 9.87 1.65
CA ASN A 3 11.25 8.59 2.30
C ASN A 3 10.41 8.39 3.57
N ILE A 4 9.30 9.12 3.70
CA ILE A 4 8.48 9.09 4.91
C ILE A 4 7.65 7.81 4.90
N SER A 5 7.79 7.01 5.96
CA SER A 5 7.00 5.80 6.15
C SER A 5 5.96 5.94 7.26
N ILE A 6 4.86 5.24 7.04
CA ILE A 6 3.87 4.97 8.07
C ILE A 6 3.78 3.46 8.30
N MET A 7 3.52 3.10 9.56
CA MET A 7 3.18 1.75 9.93
C MET A 7 1.81 1.73 10.62
N ALA A 8 1.05 0.69 10.36
CA ALA A 8 -0.28 0.48 10.91
C ALA A 8 -0.52 -0.99 11.27
N ARG A 9 -1.42 -1.23 12.21
CA ARG A 9 -1.99 -2.56 12.48
C ARG A 9 -3.49 -2.48 12.71
N ARG A 10 -4.20 -3.54 12.35
CA ARG A 10 -5.62 -3.69 12.63
C ARG A 10 -5.87 -4.55 13.87
N PHE A 11 -6.79 -4.11 14.71
CA PHE A 11 -7.32 -4.89 15.82
C PHE A 11 -8.56 -5.68 15.40
N SER A 12 -8.86 -6.75 16.14
CA SER A 12 -10.01 -7.63 15.88
C SER A 12 -11.38 -6.92 15.96
N ASP A 13 -11.45 -5.79 16.66
CA ASP A 13 -12.65 -4.95 16.76
C ASP A 13 -12.79 -3.95 15.58
N GLY A 14 -11.86 -3.99 14.63
CA GLY A 14 -11.86 -3.17 13.42
C GLY A 14 -11.04 -1.88 13.52
N HIS A 15 -10.66 -1.43 14.71
CA HIS A 15 -9.84 -0.23 14.85
C HIS A 15 -8.44 -0.42 14.25
N VAL A 16 -7.86 0.68 13.81
CA VAL A 16 -6.52 0.71 13.22
C VAL A 16 -5.61 1.58 14.06
N GLN A 17 -4.52 1.01 14.55
CA GLN A 17 -3.45 1.76 15.21
C GLN A 17 -2.39 2.12 14.18
N TYR A 18 -1.98 3.38 14.07
CA TYR A 18 -1.06 3.83 13.03
C TYR A 18 -0.21 5.03 13.43
N GLY A 19 0.93 5.21 12.75
CA GLY A 19 1.85 6.31 13.06
C GLY A 19 3.18 6.22 12.34
N TRP A 20 4.00 7.24 12.54
CA TRP A 20 5.27 7.39 11.83
C TRP A 20 6.23 6.24 12.17
N SER A 21 6.83 5.67 11.13
CA SER A 21 7.84 4.60 11.23
C SER A 21 9.21 5.02 10.69
N GLY A 22 9.44 6.32 10.57
CA GLY A 22 10.75 6.86 10.24
C GLY A 22 10.89 7.36 8.80
N ASN A 23 12.08 7.89 8.55
CA ASN A 23 12.54 8.25 7.21
C ASN A 23 13.45 7.12 6.70
N GLY A 24 13.22 6.65 5.48
CA GLY A 24 13.82 5.41 4.97
C GLY A 24 12.79 4.29 4.78
N GLY A 25 11.57 4.67 4.37
CA GLY A 25 10.46 3.75 4.16
C GLY A 25 10.60 2.73 3.04
N TYR A 26 11.75 2.65 2.38
CA TYR A 26 11.99 1.69 1.31
C TYR A 26 11.84 0.26 1.82
N TYR A 27 11.49 -0.67 0.90
CA TYR A 27 11.49 -2.08 1.23
C TYR A 27 12.83 -2.52 1.84
N SER A 28 13.96 -2.13 1.24
CA SER A 28 15.31 -2.56 1.64
C SER A 28 15.72 -2.19 3.07
N PHE A 29 14.91 -1.37 3.74
CA PHE A 29 15.12 -0.98 5.13
C PHE A 29 13.92 -1.37 6.00
N THR A 30 12.85 -0.57 5.98
CA THR A 30 11.71 -0.79 6.87
C THR A 30 11.01 -2.11 6.55
N GLY A 31 10.72 -2.39 5.27
CA GLY A 31 10.06 -3.62 4.85
C GLY A 31 10.86 -4.88 5.20
N ALA A 32 12.17 -4.86 4.96
CA ALA A 32 13.07 -5.95 5.27
C ALA A 32 13.13 -6.22 6.77
N HIS A 33 13.20 -5.18 7.61
CA HIS A 33 13.21 -5.35 9.06
C HIS A 33 11.88 -5.89 9.61
N LEU A 34 10.75 -5.47 9.04
CA LEU A 34 9.44 -6.02 9.40
C LEU A 34 9.36 -7.52 9.10
N LEU A 35 9.81 -7.93 7.91
CA LEU A 35 9.87 -9.35 7.56
C LEU A 35 10.97 -10.12 8.32
N GLU A 36 12.05 -9.49 8.75
CA GLU A 36 13.11 -10.21 9.46
C GLU A 36 12.76 -10.43 10.94
N TRP A 37 12.21 -9.42 11.62
CA TRP A 37 12.08 -9.43 13.08
C TRP A 37 10.64 -9.38 13.61
N TYR A 38 9.66 -9.01 12.79
CA TYR A 38 8.31 -8.69 13.25
C TYR A 38 7.22 -9.54 12.62
N GLN A 39 7.47 -10.80 12.30
CA GLN A 39 6.44 -11.67 11.67
C GLN A 39 5.41 -12.21 12.66
N ASN A 40 5.79 -12.47 13.91
CA ASN A 40 4.89 -13.02 14.92
C ASN A 40 4.22 -11.91 15.75
N SER A 41 3.03 -12.21 16.29
CA SER A 41 2.20 -11.22 16.97
C SER A 41 2.84 -10.62 18.21
N ASP A 42 3.68 -11.36 18.96
CA ASP A 42 4.36 -10.84 20.15
C ASP A 42 5.41 -9.78 19.77
N ALA A 43 6.16 -10.02 18.69
CA ALA A 43 7.11 -9.05 18.16
C ALA A 43 6.38 -7.81 17.60
N VAL A 44 5.23 -7.99 16.95
CA VAL A 44 4.41 -6.85 16.52
C VAL A 44 3.89 -6.07 17.72
N GLU A 45 3.37 -6.73 18.75
CA GLU A 45 2.92 -6.05 19.98
C GLU A 45 4.06 -5.27 20.62
N TYR A 46 5.24 -5.87 20.69
CA TYR A 46 6.46 -5.20 21.15
C TYR A 46 6.73 -3.91 20.36
N LEU A 47 6.76 -4.01 19.02
CA LEU A 47 7.04 -2.88 18.14
C LEU A 47 6.03 -1.74 18.32
N PHE A 48 4.74 -2.09 18.41
CA PHE A 48 3.70 -1.08 18.63
C PHE A 48 3.70 -0.53 20.07
N GLY A 49 4.17 -1.31 21.04
CA GLY A 49 4.39 -0.89 22.43
C GLY A 49 5.50 0.16 22.58
N LEU A 50 6.47 0.22 21.66
CA LEU A 50 7.49 1.27 21.63
C LEU A 50 6.91 2.65 21.25
N GLY A 51 5.72 2.68 20.65
CA GLY A 51 5.16 3.88 20.04
C GLY A 51 5.79 4.20 18.68
N GLN A 52 5.53 5.40 18.18
CA GLN A 52 6.05 5.84 16.88
C GLN A 52 7.58 5.85 16.91
N THR A 53 8.21 5.39 15.83
CA THR A 53 9.66 5.20 15.77
C THR A 53 10.27 5.95 14.59
N ALA A 54 11.44 6.55 14.79
CA ALA A 54 12.23 7.15 13.73
C ALA A 54 13.01 6.12 12.92
N CYS A 55 13.17 4.90 13.46
CA CYS A 55 13.86 3.78 12.83
C CYS A 55 13.29 2.46 13.39
N VAL A 56 12.81 1.60 12.50
CA VAL A 56 12.42 0.22 12.86
C VAL A 56 13.70 -0.62 12.89
N GLY A 57 14.10 -1.07 14.07
CA GLY A 57 15.28 -1.92 14.30
C GLY A 57 14.90 -3.30 14.84
N ARG A 58 15.86 -4.06 15.35
CA ARG A 58 15.64 -5.40 15.93
C ARG A 58 14.83 -5.35 17.23
N VAL A 59 14.07 -6.41 17.51
CA VAL A 59 13.40 -6.59 18.81
C VAL A 59 14.42 -6.43 19.95
N GLY A 60 14.12 -5.57 20.93
CA GLY A 60 14.99 -5.31 22.09
C GLY A 60 16.17 -4.36 21.87
N SER A 61 16.31 -3.73 20.70
CA SER A 61 17.50 -2.95 20.36
C SER A 61 17.46 -1.47 20.73
N GLU A 62 16.36 -0.94 21.27
CA GLU A 62 16.16 0.49 21.60
C GLU A 62 17.18 1.07 22.59
N ASN A 63 17.86 0.21 23.35
CA ASN A 63 18.94 0.59 24.26
C ASN A 63 20.34 0.47 23.62
N GLY A 64 20.41 0.24 22.30
CA GLY A 64 21.65 0.02 21.54
C GLY A 64 22.17 -1.42 21.63
N GLY A 65 23.48 -1.58 21.38
CA GLY A 65 24.13 -2.91 21.37
C GLY A 65 24.15 -3.60 20.00
N CYS A 66 23.59 -2.97 18.97
CA CYS A 66 23.73 -3.36 17.57
C CYS A 66 24.08 -2.14 16.71
N SER A 67 24.14 -2.33 15.39
CA SER A 67 24.38 -1.19 14.48
C SER A 67 23.23 -0.18 14.57
N ILE A 68 23.50 1.09 14.24
CA ILE A 68 22.48 2.15 14.28
C ILE A 68 21.30 1.85 13.36
N MET A 69 21.54 1.16 12.26
CA MET A 69 20.54 0.74 11.28
C MET A 69 19.62 -0.35 11.82
N GLU A 70 20.08 -1.14 12.79
CA GLU A 70 19.30 -2.20 13.44
C GLU A 70 18.78 -1.77 14.82
N THR A 71 19.03 -0.52 15.21
CA THR A 71 18.61 0.03 16.50
C THR A 71 17.23 0.66 16.37
N ASN A 72 16.26 0.19 17.16
CA ASN A 72 14.97 0.87 17.27
C ASN A 72 15.19 2.29 17.81
N ALA A 73 14.53 3.29 17.21
CA ALA A 73 14.63 4.68 17.65
C ALA A 73 13.24 5.26 18.02
N PRO A 74 12.65 4.85 19.16
CA PRO A 74 11.35 5.35 19.59
C PRO A 74 11.35 6.87 19.75
N THR A 75 10.27 7.52 19.32
CA THR A 75 10.10 8.98 19.44
C THR A 75 9.52 9.42 20.79
N GLY A 76 9.08 8.47 21.61
CA GLY A 76 8.32 8.72 22.84
C GLY A 76 6.86 9.12 22.61
N ARG A 77 6.38 9.13 21.36
CA ARG A 77 4.98 9.42 21.04
C ARG A 77 4.19 8.13 20.84
N PRO A 78 2.96 8.02 21.37
CA PRO A 78 2.12 6.88 21.09
C PRO A 78 1.67 6.87 19.63
N PHE A 79 1.32 5.69 19.12
CA PHE A 79 0.58 5.57 17.87
C PHE A 79 -0.82 6.20 18.00
N TRP A 80 -1.37 6.69 16.89
CA TRP A 80 -2.76 7.13 16.81
C TRP A 80 -3.69 5.93 16.67
N LEU A 81 -4.97 6.15 16.97
CA LEU A 81 -6.03 5.18 16.78
C LEU A 81 -7.06 5.78 15.82
N GLY A 82 -7.47 5.00 14.82
CA GLY A 82 -8.51 5.34 13.86
C GLY A 82 -9.53 4.22 13.71
N ASN A 83 -10.64 4.52 13.02
CA ASN A 83 -11.75 3.58 12.87
C ASN A 83 -11.72 2.82 11.53
N THR A 84 -10.78 3.15 10.65
CA THR A 84 -10.67 2.62 9.28
C THR A 84 -9.22 2.69 8.81
N GLU A 85 -8.82 1.81 7.90
CA GLU A 85 -7.50 1.91 7.26
C GLU A 85 -7.31 3.19 6.43
N ARG A 86 -8.40 3.84 6.02
CA ARG A 86 -8.33 5.15 5.34
C ARG A 86 -7.68 6.24 6.20
N GLU A 87 -7.81 6.13 7.52
CA GLU A 87 -7.29 7.14 8.44
C GLU A 87 -5.76 7.09 8.60
N ILE A 88 -5.07 6.05 8.12
CA ILE A 88 -3.62 5.97 8.28
C ILE A 88 -2.93 7.20 7.65
N PHE A 89 -3.47 7.74 6.56
CA PHE A 89 -2.92 8.91 5.89
C PHE A 89 -3.41 10.27 6.44
N SER A 90 -4.13 10.31 7.57
CA SER A 90 -4.81 11.52 8.06
C SER A 90 -3.95 12.49 8.88
N LYS A 91 -2.82 12.03 9.42
CA LYS A 91 -2.00 12.80 10.38
C LYS A 91 -0.64 13.21 9.84
N ILE A 92 -0.15 12.54 8.80
CA ILE A 92 1.17 12.78 8.22
C ILE A 92 0.97 13.09 6.74
N ASN A 93 1.43 14.27 6.32
CA ASN A 93 1.44 14.64 4.91
C ASN A 93 2.58 13.95 4.18
N TRP A 94 2.38 13.67 2.89
CA TRP A 94 3.43 13.14 2.00
C TRP A 94 4.05 11.83 2.47
N ILE A 95 3.22 10.91 2.97
CA ILE A 95 3.65 9.52 3.18
C ILE A 95 3.99 8.91 1.82
N ASP A 96 5.19 8.34 1.70
CA ASP A 96 5.68 7.71 0.48
C ASP A 96 5.57 6.17 0.53
N TYR A 97 5.52 5.60 1.75
CA TYR A 97 5.52 4.16 2.02
C TYR A 97 4.58 3.83 3.18
N GLY A 98 3.73 2.82 3.02
CA GLY A 98 2.92 2.28 4.11
C GLY A 98 3.21 0.82 4.37
N TYR A 99 3.16 0.44 5.65
CA TYR A 99 3.25 -0.93 6.12
C TYR A 99 2.06 -1.23 7.01
N PHE A 100 1.34 -2.31 6.75
CA PHE A 100 0.08 -2.61 7.41
C PHE A 100 0.05 -4.06 7.88
N TYR A 101 -0.03 -4.29 9.18
CA TYR A 101 -0.22 -5.62 9.76
C TYR A 101 -1.72 -5.90 9.94
N ASP A 102 -2.26 -6.90 9.25
CA ASP A 102 -3.69 -7.15 9.22
C ASP A 102 -4.14 -8.36 10.07
N LEU A 103 -5.43 -8.65 10.07
CA LEU A 103 -6.07 -9.70 10.88
C LEU A 103 -5.58 -11.11 10.58
N ASP A 104 -5.00 -11.33 9.40
CA ASP A 104 -4.39 -12.59 9.01
C ASP A 104 -2.96 -12.74 9.56
N HIS A 105 -2.51 -11.81 10.39
CA HIS A 105 -1.19 -11.77 11.01
C HIS A 105 -0.04 -11.65 10.01
N LYS A 106 -0.29 -10.98 8.88
CA LYS A 106 0.72 -10.73 7.84
C LYS A 106 0.96 -9.24 7.62
N TRP A 107 2.16 -8.94 7.12
CA TRP A 107 2.52 -7.59 6.69
C TRP A 107 2.14 -7.35 5.25
N TYR A 108 1.52 -6.20 5.02
CA TYR A 108 1.20 -5.66 3.72
C TYR A 108 2.01 -4.40 3.47
N TYR A 109 2.50 -4.28 2.25
CA TYR A 109 2.98 -3.01 1.72
C TYR A 109 1.79 -2.20 1.21
N VAL A 110 1.80 -0.89 1.42
CA VAL A 110 0.77 0.02 0.93
C VAL A 110 1.46 1.10 0.12
N ILE A 111 1.17 1.14 -1.17
CA ILE A 111 1.60 2.21 -2.09
C ILE A 111 0.62 3.37 -1.93
N PRO A 112 1.06 4.53 -1.42
CA PRO A 112 0.24 5.73 -1.40
C PRO A 112 0.14 6.31 -2.81
N GLY A 113 -0.99 6.94 -3.13
CA GLY A 113 -1.22 7.54 -4.44
C GLY A 113 -2.70 7.87 -4.64
N PRO A 114 -3.11 8.22 -5.87
CA PRO A 114 -4.53 8.31 -6.20
C PRO A 114 -5.28 7.05 -5.77
N PHE A 115 -4.79 5.88 -6.18
CA PHE A 115 -5.15 4.61 -5.56
C PHE A 115 -4.15 4.27 -4.46
N ARG A 116 -4.67 3.79 -3.33
CA ARG A 116 -3.93 3.19 -2.23
C ARG A 116 -3.89 1.69 -2.48
N ILE A 117 -2.74 1.20 -2.93
CA ILE A 117 -2.61 -0.21 -3.34
C ILE A 117 -1.99 -0.99 -2.19
N LYS A 118 -2.76 -1.90 -1.61
CA LYS A 118 -2.33 -2.81 -0.55
C LYS A 118 -1.99 -4.17 -1.17
N LEU A 119 -0.79 -4.67 -0.90
CA LEU A 119 -0.29 -5.94 -1.40
C LEU A 119 0.59 -6.65 -0.35
N PRO A 120 0.68 -7.99 -0.36
CA PRO A 120 1.56 -8.72 0.56
C PRO A 120 3.00 -8.20 0.49
N LEU A 121 3.64 -8.00 1.65
CA LEU A 121 5.00 -7.46 1.70
C LEU A 121 6.02 -8.44 1.11
N GLU A 122 5.79 -9.73 1.24
CA GLU A 122 6.58 -10.81 0.64
C GLU A 122 6.53 -10.78 -0.89
N LEU A 123 5.41 -10.34 -1.49
CA LEU A 123 5.30 -10.19 -2.93
C LEU A 123 6.26 -9.10 -3.43
N VAL A 124 6.40 -8.01 -2.67
CA VAL A 124 7.38 -6.95 -2.95
C VAL A 124 8.81 -7.47 -2.81
N LYS A 125 9.10 -8.19 -1.72
CA LYS A 125 10.42 -8.82 -1.48
C LYS A 125 10.88 -9.68 -2.65
N ASN A 126 9.97 -10.48 -3.22
CA ASN A 126 10.31 -11.43 -4.27
C ASN A 126 10.42 -10.79 -5.66
N ASN A 127 10.04 -9.52 -5.80
CA ASN A 127 10.02 -8.79 -7.07
C ASN A 127 10.91 -7.54 -7.07
N LEU A 128 11.89 -7.46 -6.17
CA LEU A 128 12.88 -6.38 -6.18
C LEU A 128 13.75 -6.41 -7.44
N ASP A 129 14.24 -5.25 -7.83
CA ASP A 129 15.25 -5.14 -8.87
C ASP A 129 16.62 -5.66 -8.41
N LYS A 130 17.60 -5.66 -9.32
CA LYS A 130 18.97 -6.13 -9.03
C LYS A 130 19.69 -5.32 -7.95
N ALA A 131 19.25 -4.09 -7.70
CA ALA A 131 19.78 -3.22 -6.65
C ALA A 131 19.02 -3.36 -5.32
N GLY A 132 18.00 -4.22 -5.26
CA GLY A 132 17.19 -4.47 -4.06
C GLY A 132 16.08 -3.45 -3.84
N TYR A 133 15.66 -2.72 -4.87
CA TYR A 133 14.60 -1.73 -4.78
C TYR A 133 13.30 -2.18 -5.47
N GLU A 134 12.18 -1.69 -4.94
CA GLU A 134 10.82 -2.03 -5.36
C GLU A 134 10.25 -1.14 -6.47
N PHE A 135 10.94 -0.08 -6.89
CA PHE A 135 10.35 0.99 -7.71
C PHE A 135 9.87 0.53 -9.08
N GLU A 136 10.67 -0.29 -9.78
CA GLU A 136 10.26 -0.83 -11.07
C GLU A 136 9.06 -1.76 -10.95
N TYR A 137 8.99 -2.53 -9.86
CA TYR A 137 7.86 -3.38 -9.57
C TYR A 137 6.60 -2.57 -9.26
N ARG A 138 6.70 -1.51 -8.44
CA ARG A 138 5.59 -0.56 -8.21
C ARG A 138 5.06 0.01 -9.52
N ARG A 139 5.95 0.46 -10.40
CA ARG A 139 5.58 1.02 -11.71
C ARG A 139 4.92 -0.02 -12.62
N LYS A 140 5.35 -1.29 -12.54
CA LYS A 140 4.72 -2.41 -13.25
C LYS A 140 3.32 -2.71 -12.70
N LEU A 141 3.17 -2.74 -11.37
CA LEU A 141 1.91 -2.98 -10.70
C LEU A 141 0.86 -1.92 -11.04
N GLU A 142 1.25 -0.65 -11.02
CA GLU A 142 0.37 0.47 -11.42
C GLU A 142 -0.09 0.32 -12.88
N ASP A 143 0.81 -0.06 -13.79
CA ASP A 143 0.49 -0.32 -15.19
C ASP A 143 -0.49 -1.49 -15.37
N GLU A 144 -0.27 -2.61 -14.68
CA GLU A 144 -1.15 -3.79 -14.71
C GLU A 144 -2.54 -3.48 -14.14
N LEU A 145 -2.62 -2.75 -13.03
CA LEU A 145 -3.88 -2.31 -12.43
C LEU A 145 -4.68 -1.42 -13.38
N LEU A 146 -4.03 -0.46 -14.05
CA LEU A 146 -4.73 0.41 -15.00
C LEU A 146 -5.21 -0.35 -16.23
N LYS A 147 -4.41 -1.30 -16.74
CA LYS A 147 -4.85 -2.22 -17.81
C LYS A 147 -6.04 -3.05 -17.38
N TYR A 148 -6.00 -3.61 -16.17
CA TYR A 148 -7.12 -4.36 -15.60
C TYR A 148 -8.40 -3.51 -15.54
N ILE A 149 -8.33 -2.29 -14.98
CA ILE A 149 -9.49 -1.39 -14.87
C ILE A 149 -10.06 -1.04 -16.26
N LEU A 150 -9.19 -0.64 -17.19
CA LEU A 150 -9.60 -0.08 -18.48
C LEU A 150 -9.94 -1.16 -19.52
N ASP A 151 -9.54 -2.42 -19.33
CA ASP A 151 -9.80 -3.49 -20.27
C ASP A 151 -10.63 -4.65 -19.67
N GLU A 152 -10.11 -5.33 -18.66
CA GLU A 152 -10.76 -6.54 -18.11
C GLU A 152 -11.99 -6.22 -17.25
N TYR A 153 -11.87 -5.25 -16.35
CA TYR A 153 -12.95 -4.87 -15.43
C TYR A 153 -14.19 -4.39 -16.20
N ARG A 154 -14.02 -3.55 -17.22
CA ARG A 154 -15.16 -3.08 -18.04
C ARG A 154 -15.87 -4.21 -18.79
N CYS A 155 -15.15 -5.28 -19.16
CA CYS A 155 -15.75 -6.42 -19.85
C CYS A 155 -16.54 -7.29 -18.88
N THR A 156 -16.12 -7.31 -17.62
CA THR A 156 -16.74 -8.10 -16.56
C THR A 156 -17.94 -7.37 -15.91
N TYR A 157 -17.84 -6.05 -15.73
CA TYR A 157 -18.83 -5.24 -15.02
C TYR A 157 -19.52 -4.24 -15.97
N SER A 158 -20.74 -4.59 -16.39
CA SER A 158 -21.53 -3.81 -17.36
C SER A 158 -21.77 -2.37 -16.92
N ASP A 159 -22.03 -2.13 -15.62
CA ASP A 159 -22.22 -0.79 -15.05
C ASP A 159 -21.08 0.17 -15.37
N PHE A 160 -19.83 -0.32 -15.31
CA PHE A 160 -18.67 0.50 -15.60
C PHE A 160 -18.54 0.78 -17.09
N ASN A 161 -18.81 -0.21 -17.94
CA ASN A 161 -18.83 -0.01 -19.40
C ASN A 161 -19.92 0.98 -19.83
N GLU A 162 -21.10 0.93 -19.22
CA GLU A 162 -22.17 1.91 -19.43
C GLU A 162 -21.76 3.31 -18.97
N PHE A 163 -21.10 3.41 -17.82
CA PHE A 163 -20.54 4.67 -17.33
C PHE A 163 -19.53 5.28 -18.32
N ILE A 164 -18.58 4.49 -18.82
CA ILE A 164 -17.59 4.94 -19.81
C ILE A 164 -18.26 5.50 -21.07
N LYS A 165 -19.27 4.79 -21.59
CA LYS A 165 -20.04 5.23 -22.76
C LYS A 165 -20.82 6.52 -22.49
N LYS A 166 -21.47 6.61 -21.33
CA LYS A 166 -22.28 7.77 -20.92
C LYS A 166 -21.43 9.04 -20.78
N GLU A 167 -20.24 8.91 -20.21
CA GLU A 167 -19.29 10.03 -20.08
C GLU A 167 -18.59 10.38 -21.41
N GLY A 168 -18.82 9.59 -22.47
CA GLY A 168 -18.28 9.84 -23.81
C GLY A 168 -16.76 9.58 -23.90
N TYR A 169 -16.23 8.70 -23.05
CA TYR A 169 -14.81 8.36 -23.06
C TYR A 169 -14.47 7.41 -24.20
N ASP A 170 -13.52 7.83 -25.03
CA ASP A 170 -12.82 6.96 -25.98
C ASP A 170 -11.62 6.33 -25.29
N LEU A 171 -11.69 5.03 -25.01
CA LEU A 171 -10.66 4.34 -24.25
C LEU A 171 -9.32 4.26 -24.99
N GLU A 172 -9.30 4.13 -26.32
CA GLU A 172 -8.04 4.12 -27.07
C GLU A 172 -7.29 5.45 -26.89
N LYS A 173 -8.05 6.55 -26.91
CA LYS A 173 -7.53 7.89 -26.60
C LYS A 173 -7.07 7.99 -25.14
N VAL A 174 -7.86 7.49 -24.18
CA VAL A 174 -7.48 7.47 -22.75
C VAL A 174 -6.15 6.74 -22.56
N PHE A 175 -6.02 5.52 -23.08
CA PHE A 175 -4.79 4.71 -22.98
C PHE A 175 -3.56 5.48 -23.50
N LYS A 176 -3.70 6.13 -24.67
CA LYS A 176 -2.62 6.91 -25.28
C LYS A 176 -2.24 8.14 -24.45
N GLU A 177 -3.23 8.85 -23.90
CA GLU A 177 -3.00 10.11 -23.19
C GLU A 177 -2.46 9.95 -21.78
N ILE A 178 -2.67 8.79 -21.15
CA ILE A 178 -2.14 8.48 -19.81
C ILE A 178 -0.83 7.71 -19.83
N GLN A 179 -0.28 7.40 -21.01
CA GLN A 179 0.97 6.68 -21.13
C GLN A 179 2.17 7.60 -20.83
N CYS A 180 3.05 7.17 -19.94
CA CYS A 180 4.33 7.81 -19.62
C CYS A 180 5.45 6.77 -19.69
N ASP A 181 6.48 7.02 -20.51
CA ASP A 181 7.63 6.13 -20.68
C ASP A 181 7.24 4.66 -20.94
N GLY A 182 6.22 4.46 -21.78
CA GLY A 182 5.74 3.15 -22.20
C GLY A 182 4.80 2.43 -21.22
N LYS A 183 4.58 2.95 -20.00
CA LYS A 183 3.63 2.40 -19.02
C LYS A 183 2.48 3.38 -18.76
N LEU A 184 1.33 2.89 -18.30
CA LEU A 184 0.21 3.76 -17.91
C LEU A 184 0.51 4.45 -16.58
N SER A 185 0.12 5.71 -16.46
CA SER A 185 0.36 6.54 -15.28
C SER A 185 -0.92 6.76 -14.49
N MET A 186 -0.92 6.36 -13.21
CA MET A 186 -2.01 6.65 -12.29
C MET A 186 -2.27 8.14 -12.12
N TYR A 187 -1.21 8.95 -12.10
CA TYR A 187 -1.33 10.38 -11.95
C TYR A 187 -2.00 11.03 -13.17
N GLU A 188 -1.67 10.56 -14.38
CA GLU A 188 -2.32 11.06 -15.61
C GLU A 188 -3.79 10.65 -15.66
N LEU A 189 -4.14 9.42 -15.26
CA LEU A 189 -5.53 9.02 -15.14
C LEU A 189 -6.28 9.89 -14.12
N PHE A 190 -5.70 10.08 -12.93
CA PHE A 190 -6.31 10.89 -11.89
C PHE A 190 -6.52 12.35 -12.30
N SER A 191 -5.53 12.95 -12.97
CA SER A 191 -5.56 14.37 -13.35
C SER A 191 -6.44 14.67 -14.56
N LYS A 192 -6.39 13.84 -15.62
CA LYS A 192 -7.13 14.07 -16.87
C LYS A 192 -8.50 13.39 -16.87
N TYR A 193 -8.62 12.26 -16.19
CA TYR A 193 -9.79 11.37 -16.23
C TYR A 193 -10.35 11.10 -14.83
N HIS A 194 -10.41 12.17 -14.00
CA HIS A 194 -10.80 12.08 -12.59
C HIS A 194 -12.13 11.35 -12.34
N LYS A 195 -13.10 11.43 -13.26
CA LYS A 195 -14.39 10.72 -13.11
C LYS A 195 -14.23 9.20 -13.20
N ILE A 196 -13.31 8.69 -14.02
CA ILE A 196 -12.99 7.25 -14.06
C ILE A 196 -12.42 6.83 -12.72
N PHE A 197 -11.48 7.59 -12.17
CA PHE A 197 -10.95 7.34 -10.83
C PHE A 197 -12.04 7.38 -9.76
N ALA A 198 -12.88 8.42 -9.75
CA ALA A 198 -13.93 8.63 -8.75
C ALA A 198 -15.07 7.60 -8.79
N TYR A 199 -15.14 6.79 -9.85
CA TYR A 199 -16.06 5.65 -9.94
C TYR A 199 -15.70 4.55 -8.93
N PHE A 200 -14.43 4.39 -8.61
CA PHE A 200 -13.91 3.30 -7.77
C PHE A 200 -13.70 3.77 -6.32
N ASP A 201 -13.70 2.80 -5.40
CA ASP A 201 -13.06 3.02 -4.11
C ASP A 201 -11.57 3.33 -4.36
N ASP A 202 -11.00 4.21 -3.55
CA ASP A 202 -9.60 4.62 -3.71
C ASP A 202 -8.62 3.61 -3.11
N TRP A 203 -9.09 2.51 -2.52
CA TRP A 203 -8.27 1.36 -2.17
C TRP A 203 -8.28 0.28 -3.26
N VAL A 204 -7.16 -0.42 -3.37
CA VAL A 204 -7.00 -1.60 -4.21
C VAL A 204 -6.31 -2.67 -3.39
N PHE A 205 -6.78 -3.92 -3.49
CA PHE A 205 -6.12 -5.05 -2.85
C PHE A 205 -5.57 -6.01 -3.90
N ILE A 206 -4.32 -6.41 -3.73
CA ILE A 206 -3.62 -7.33 -4.63
C ILE A 206 -3.47 -8.67 -3.91
N LYS A 207 -3.94 -9.75 -4.53
CA LYS A 207 -3.65 -11.12 -4.10
C LYS A 207 -2.48 -11.68 -4.88
N SER A 208 -1.71 -12.54 -4.22
CA SER A 208 -0.62 -13.29 -4.82
C SER A 208 -0.91 -14.79 -4.85
N ASP A 209 -0.03 -15.54 -5.50
CA ASP A 209 0.10 -16.97 -5.25
C ASP A 209 0.67 -17.25 -3.85
N ASP A 210 0.63 -18.51 -3.44
CA ASP A 210 1.05 -18.96 -2.10
C ASP A 210 2.55 -18.76 -1.84
N VAL A 211 3.35 -18.64 -2.91
CA VAL A 211 4.80 -18.39 -2.83
C VAL A 211 5.17 -16.92 -3.01
N TYR A 212 4.18 -16.03 -3.09
CA TYR A 212 4.35 -14.58 -3.20
C TYR A 212 5.24 -14.16 -4.37
N LYS A 213 5.08 -14.80 -5.52
CA LYS A 213 5.86 -14.51 -6.73
C LYS A 213 5.04 -13.71 -7.72
N ASP A 214 3.83 -14.18 -8.02
CA ASP A 214 2.99 -13.64 -9.08
C ASP A 214 1.65 -13.14 -8.53
N ILE A 215 1.09 -12.11 -9.18
CA ILE A 215 -0.24 -11.60 -8.87
C ILE A 215 -1.27 -12.58 -9.40
N THR A 216 -2.23 -12.96 -8.55
CA THR A 216 -3.31 -13.88 -8.92
C THR A 216 -4.62 -13.15 -9.13
N GLU A 217 -4.85 -12.04 -8.41
CA GLU A 217 -6.07 -11.26 -8.50
C GLU A 217 -5.83 -9.79 -8.14
N ILE A 218 -6.46 -8.90 -8.89
CA ILE A 218 -6.51 -7.46 -8.61
C ILE A 218 -7.95 -7.13 -8.20
N LEU A 219 -8.14 -6.78 -6.93
CA LEU A 219 -9.45 -6.45 -6.38
C LEU A 219 -9.64 -4.93 -6.34
N VAL A 220 -10.55 -4.46 -7.18
CA VAL A 220 -11.05 -3.08 -7.20
C VAL A 220 -12.56 -3.11 -7.00
N LYS A 221 -13.08 -2.25 -6.13
CA LYS A 221 -14.53 -2.13 -5.88
C LYS A 221 -15.04 -0.80 -6.43
N LYS A 222 -16.27 -0.79 -6.94
CA LYS A 222 -17.02 0.44 -7.23
C LYS A 222 -17.20 1.22 -5.91
N LYS A 223 -17.08 2.54 -5.97
CA LYS A 223 -17.28 3.39 -4.80
C LYS A 223 -18.71 3.23 -4.27
N GLY A 224 -18.83 2.83 -3.01
CA GLY A 224 -20.10 2.78 -2.28
C GLY A 224 -20.32 4.02 -1.41
N ASP A 225 -21.47 4.06 -0.73
CA ASP A 225 -21.79 5.10 0.26
C ASP A 225 -20.86 5.04 1.48
N ALA A 226 -20.48 3.81 1.87
CA ALA A 226 -19.50 3.54 2.90
C ALA A 226 -18.31 2.76 2.32
N HIS A 227 -17.12 3.04 2.86
CA HIS A 227 -15.93 2.27 2.54
C HIS A 227 -16.03 0.88 3.19
N LEU A 228 -15.64 -0.15 2.43
CA LEU A 228 -15.44 -1.49 2.95
C LEU A 228 -13.94 -1.71 3.14
N GLU A 229 -13.52 -2.14 4.32
CA GLU A 229 -12.10 -2.40 4.62
C GLU A 229 -11.57 -3.55 3.76
N THR A 230 -10.32 -3.44 3.28
CA THR A 230 -9.71 -4.43 2.37
C THR A 230 -9.60 -5.84 2.96
N CYS A 231 -9.64 -6.01 4.28
CA CYS A 231 -9.68 -7.34 4.91
C CYS A 231 -11.00 -8.10 4.65
N THR A 232 -12.00 -7.46 4.06
CA THR A 232 -13.30 -8.05 3.72
C THR A 232 -13.48 -8.33 2.22
N TRP A 233 -12.45 -8.09 1.40
CA TRP A 233 -12.58 -8.01 -0.07
C TRP A 233 -12.48 -9.31 -0.83
#